data_AF-A0A453KGB9-F1
#
_entry.id   AF-A0A453KGB9-F1
#
_cell.length_a   1.000
_cell.length_b   1.000
_cell.length_c   1.000
_cell.angle_alpha   90.00
_cell.angle_beta   90.00
_cell.angle_gamma   90.00
#
_symmetry.space_group_name_H-M   'P 1'
#
loop_
_entity.id
_entity.type
_entity.pdbx_description
1 polymer ?
#
loop_
_entity_poly.entity_id
_entity_poly.type
_entity_poly.pdbx_seq_one_letter_code
_entity_poly.pdbx_strand_id
1 'polypeptide(L)'
;MHRLCFSSLLSFTQNCKSFRKKKGRQAIGQVLFLRPYVNDFSTEWVLTSVTLLTLGSVFTTFLGETISELKLGNGTSLLIFTSIISYLPASFGRTVAEGFQAGNYVGLLTIILSFFFLVLGIVYVQEAERKIPLNYASRYGSRTGGPQRSAYLPFKVNSSGVMPIIFSTSSLALPATLARFTGLDFLKKAAIALTPGGSFYLPTNVLLIAFFNYYYTFLQLDPDELSEQLKRTGASIPLVRPGKNTAAFIKTVLSRISVLGSAFLAVLAAGPSVVEQISHLTAFRGFAGTSVLILVGCATDTARKVQTEIISQKYKDIEFYDVKSSDK
;
A
#
# COMPACT_ATOMS: atom_id res chain seq x y z
N MET A 1 -15.02 8.48 28.55
CA MET A 1 -15.04 7.26 27.72
C MET A 1 -16.39 6.99 27.05
N HIS A 2 -17.53 7.12 27.75
CA HIS A 2 -18.86 6.79 27.17
C HIS A 2 -19.31 7.68 25.98
N ARG A 3 -18.92 8.97 25.96
CA ARG A 3 -19.27 9.89 24.86
C ARG A 3 -18.43 9.71 23.58
N LEU A 4 -17.19 9.24 23.71
CA LEU A 4 -16.31 8.94 22.56
C LEU A 4 -16.78 7.66 21.85
N CYS A 5 -17.16 6.63 22.61
CA CYS A 5 -17.70 5.39 22.07
C CYS A 5 -19.02 5.61 21.29
N PHE A 6 -19.90 6.47 21.81
CA PHE A 6 -21.17 6.80 21.15
C PHE A 6 -20.99 7.64 19.88
N SER A 7 -20.01 8.54 19.86
CA SER A 7 -19.66 9.34 18.68
C SER A 7 -19.04 8.49 17.55
N SER A 8 -18.12 7.57 17.88
CA SER A 8 -17.62 6.58 16.91
C SER A 8 -18.73 5.68 16.38
N LEU A 9 -19.67 5.22 17.23
CA LEU A 9 -20.83 4.43 16.78
C LEU A 9 -21.77 5.20 15.85
N LEU A 10 -21.98 6.49 16.07
CA LEU A 10 -22.83 7.32 15.21
C LEU A 10 -22.18 7.60 13.84
N SER A 11 -20.87 7.89 13.81
CA SER A 11 -20.10 7.98 12.55
C SER A 11 -20.07 6.64 11.80
N PHE A 12 -19.96 5.53 12.52
CA PHE A 12 -19.98 4.17 11.96
C PHE A 12 -21.33 3.84 11.29
N THR A 13 -22.45 4.24 11.91
CA THR A 13 -23.78 3.98 11.35
C THR A 13 -24.09 4.78 10.08
N GLN A 14 -23.58 6.01 9.95
CA GLN A 14 -23.74 6.81 8.73
C GLN A 14 -22.90 6.28 7.55
N ASN A 15 -21.63 5.92 7.76
CA ASN A 15 -20.80 5.31 6.72
C ASN A 15 -21.24 3.87 6.36
N CYS A 16 -21.83 3.13 7.31
CA CYS A 16 -22.32 1.78 7.10
C CYS A 16 -23.39 1.66 6.02
N LYS A 17 -24.30 2.64 5.82
CA LYS A 17 -25.40 2.47 4.85
C LYS A 17 -24.91 2.40 3.40
N SER A 18 -23.93 3.22 3.02
CA SER A 18 -23.33 3.19 1.68
C SER A 18 -22.41 1.98 1.51
N PHE A 19 -21.63 1.65 2.55
CA PHE A 19 -20.74 0.50 2.54
C PHE A 19 -21.47 -0.84 2.51
N ARG A 20 -22.56 -1.02 3.28
CA ARG A 20 -23.36 -2.25 3.31
C ARG A 20 -23.96 -2.57 1.94
N LYS A 21 -24.42 -1.55 1.20
CA LYS A 21 -24.92 -1.72 -0.18
C LYS A 21 -23.82 -2.07 -1.19
N LYS A 22 -22.57 -1.61 -0.99
CA LYS A 22 -21.43 -1.99 -1.86
C LYS A 22 -20.92 -3.40 -1.52
N LYS A 23 -20.77 -3.72 -0.23
CA LYS A 23 -20.30 -5.03 0.26
C LYS A 23 -21.27 -6.17 -0.04
N GLY A 24 -22.58 -5.93 0.09
CA GLY A 24 -23.60 -6.93 -0.28
C GLY A 24 -23.55 -7.30 -1.77
N ARG A 25 -23.32 -6.33 -2.67
CA ARG A 25 -23.13 -6.59 -4.11
C ARG A 25 -21.85 -7.39 -4.39
N GLN A 26 -20.77 -7.12 -3.65
CA GLN A 26 -19.53 -7.91 -3.76
C GLN A 26 -19.70 -9.34 -3.24
N ALA A 27 -20.44 -9.53 -2.14
CA ALA A 27 -20.74 -10.86 -1.60
C ALA A 27 -21.59 -11.69 -2.58
N ILE A 28 -22.60 -11.08 -3.20
CA ILE A 28 -23.39 -11.74 -4.26
C ILE A 28 -22.49 -12.15 -5.43
N GLY A 29 -21.58 -11.28 -5.87
CA GLY A 29 -20.61 -11.59 -6.92
C GLY A 29 -19.67 -12.75 -6.57
N GLN A 30 -19.24 -12.85 -5.32
CA GLN A 30 -18.41 -13.96 -4.83
C GLN A 30 -19.18 -15.28 -4.73
N VAL A 31 -20.42 -15.27 -4.25
CA VAL A 31 -21.25 -16.48 -4.22
C VAL A 31 -21.55 -16.99 -5.63
N LEU A 32 -21.74 -16.08 -6.59
CA LEU A 32 -21.86 -16.43 -8.01
C LEU A 32 -20.55 -16.99 -8.58
N PHE A 33 -19.39 -16.55 -8.08
CA PHE A 33 -18.08 -17.08 -8.45
C PHE A 33 -17.86 -18.51 -7.95
N LEU A 34 -18.46 -18.88 -6.81
CA LEU A 34 -18.42 -20.26 -6.27
C LEU A 34 -19.38 -21.22 -7.02
N ARG A 35 -20.12 -20.74 -8.03
CA ARG A 35 -21.08 -21.55 -8.80
C ARG A 35 -20.59 -22.90 -9.33
N PRO A 36 -19.38 -23.01 -9.89
CA PRO A 36 -18.92 -24.28 -10.42
C PRO A 36 -18.36 -25.25 -9.35
N TYR A 37 -18.26 -24.82 -8.08
CA TYR A 37 -17.60 -25.57 -7.02
C TYR A 37 -18.57 -26.10 -5.94
N VAL A 38 -19.88 -25.86 -6.10
CA VAL A 38 -20.90 -26.24 -5.12
C VAL A 38 -21.94 -27.11 -5.80
N ASN A 39 -22.20 -28.28 -5.19
CA ASN A 39 -23.06 -29.31 -5.75
C ASN A 39 -24.55 -28.96 -5.62
N ASP A 40 -24.96 -28.21 -4.57
CA ASP A 40 -26.35 -27.81 -4.33
C ASP A 40 -26.51 -26.28 -4.31
N PHE A 41 -27.11 -25.73 -5.38
CA PHE A 41 -27.44 -24.31 -5.51
C PHE A 41 -28.84 -23.98 -4.96
N SER A 42 -29.11 -24.31 -3.71
CA SER A 42 -30.38 -23.93 -3.08
C SER A 42 -30.42 -22.43 -2.75
N THR A 43 -31.60 -21.81 -2.84
CA THR A 43 -31.81 -20.40 -2.52
C THR A 43 -31.42 -20.09 -1.07
N GLU A 44 -31.63 -21.04 -0.16
CA GLU A 44 -31.26 -20.94 1.26
C GLU A 44 -29.73 -20.93 1.47
N TRP A 45 -28.99 -21.75 0.72
CA TRP A 45 -27.52 -21.76 0.79
C TRP A 45 -26.92 -20.45 0.27
N VAL A 46 -27.46 -19.91 -0.84
CA VAL A 46 -27.03 -18.63 -1.40
C VAL A 46 -27.29 -17.50 -0.40
N LEU A 47 -28.49 -17.45 0.19
CA LEU A 47 -28.85 -16.42 1.16
C LEU A 47 -27.93 -16.47 2.40
N THR A 48 -27.70 -17.67 2.93
CA THR A 48 -26.84 -17.90 4.11
C THR A 48 -25.37 -17.57 3.82
N SER A 49 -24.88 -17.91 2.63
CA SER A 49 -23.51 -17.59 2.20
C SER A 49 -23.29 -16.09 2.01
N VAL A 50 -24.25 -15.40 1.38
CA VAL A 50 -24.19 -13.95 1.19
C VAL A 50 -24.22 -13.21 2.53
N THR A 51 -25.07 -13.64 3.47
CA THR A 51 -25.15 -13.03 4.80
C THR A 51 -23.88 -13.28 5.61
N LEU A 52 -23.34 -14.51 5.62
CA LEU A 52 -22.06 -14.83 6.27
C LEU A 52 -20.89 -14.03 5.70
N LEU A 53 -20.74 -13.97 4.37
CA LEU A 53 -19.68 -13.18 3.72
C LEU A 53 -19.82 -11.69 4.00
N THR A 54 -21.06 -11.18 4.02
CA THR A 54 -21.31 -9.76 4.34
C THR A 54 -20.99 -9.47 5.81
N LEU A 55 -21.43 -10.31 6.73
CA LEU A 55 -21.13 -10.19 8.17
C LEU A 55 -19.63 -10.27 8.43
N GLY A 56 -18.95 -11.26 7.85
CA GLY A 56 -17.49 -11.38 7.94
C GLY A 56 -16.78 -10.13 7.44
N SER A 57 -17.19 -9.61 6.27
CA SER A 57 -16.55 -8.41 5.70
C SER A 57 -16.78 -7.14 6.54
N VAL A 58 -17.96 -6.98 7.15
CA VAL A 58 -18.25 -5.88 8.08
C VAL A 58 -17.41 -6.03 9.34
N PHE A 59 -17.35 -7.23 9.90
CA PHE A 59 -16.56 -7.54 11.09
C PHE A 59 -15.05 -7.27 10.86
N THR A 60 -14.49 -7.70 9.73
CA THR A 60 -13.10 -7.42 9.37
C THR A 60 -12.84 -5.91 9.20
N THR A 61 -13.82 -5.15 8.70
CA THR A 61 -13.68 -3.68 8.57
C THR A 61 -13.69 -3.01 9.93
N PHE A 62 -14.60 -3.44 10.81
CA PHE A 62 -14.65 -2.99 12.19
C PHE A 62 -13.31 -3.22 12.90
N LEU A 63 -12.74 -4.42 12.79
CA LEU A 63 -11.40 -4.70 13.32
C LEU A 63 -10.32 -3.77 12.73
N GLY A 64 -10.37 -3.50 11.42
CA GLY A 64 -9.44 -2.58 10.77
C GLY A 64 -9.56 -1.14 11.29
N GLU A 65 -10.76 -0.67 11.58
CA GLU A 65 -10.98 0.65 12.18
C GLU A 65 -10.46 0.70 13.62
N THR A 66 -10.77 -0.31 14.45
CA THR A 66 -10.24 -0.41 15.82
C THR A 66 -8.71 -0.41 15.86
N ILE A 67 -8.05 -1.13 14.94
CA ILE A 67 -6.58 -1.12 14.83
C ILE A 67 -6.06 0.28 14.46
N SER A 68 -6.79 1.00 13.60
CA SER A 68 -6.41 2.36 13.20
C SER A 68 -6.57 3.35 14.36
N GLU A 69 -7.59 3.19 15.21
CA GLU A 69 -7.78 3.98 16.44
C GLU A 69 -6.63 3.78 17.44
N LEU A 70 -6.01 2.59 17.48
CA LEU A 70 -4.83 2.30 18.30
C LEU A 70 -3.54 2.97 17.79
N LYS A 71 -3.61 3.76 16.70
CA LYS A 71 -2.47 4.50 16.11
C LYS A 71 -1.28 3.64 15.67
N LEU A 72 -1.48 2.33 15.50
CA LEU A 72 -0.44 1.40 15.04
C LEU A 72 -0.21 1.47 13.52
N GLY A 73 -1.03 2.23 12.77
CA GLY A 73 -0.88 2.37 11.33
C GLY A 73 -2.22 2.47 10.59
N ASN A 74 -2.25 2.03 9.33
CA ASN A 74 -3.50 1.81 8.61
C ASN A 74 -3.98 0.38 8.89
N GLY A 75 -5.09 0.21 9.61
CA GLY A 75 -5.56 -1.11 10.01
C GLY A 75 -6.00 -2.01 8.85
N THR A 76 -6.45 -1.45 7.73
CA THR A 76 -6.73 -2.25 6.53
C THR A 76 -5.47 -2.88 5.94
N SER A 77 -4.37 -2.13 5.88
CA SER A 77 -3.08 -2.64 5.42
C SER A 77 -2.52 -3.69 6.38
N LEU A 78 -2.68 -3.49 7.70
CA LEU A 78 -2.22 -4.44 8.73
C LEU A 78 -2.94 -5.79 8.62
N LEU A 79 -4.25 -5.79 8.32
CA LEU A 79 -5.01 -7.02 8.11
C LEU A 79 -4.54 -7.78 6.86
N ILE A 80 -4.24 -7.07 5.77
CA ILE A 80 -3.67 -7.66 4.55
C ILE A 80 -2.29 -8.27 4.86
N PHE A 81 -1.46 -7.55 5.61
CA PHE A 81 -0.14 -8.01 6.04
C PHE A 81 -0.21 -9.31 6.84
N THR A 82 -1.10 -9.40 7.84
CA THR A 82 -1.30 -10.62 8.63
C THR A 82 -1.78 -11.79 7.76
N SER A 83 -2.68 -11.53 6.81
CA SER A 83 -3.17 -12.55 5.88
C SER A 83 -2.03 -13.13 5.01
N ILE A 84 -1.12 -12.28 4.54
CA ILE A 84 0.02 -12.72 3.72
C ILE A 84 1.03 -13.49 4.58
N ILE A 85 1.34 -13.00 5.79
CA ILE A 85 2.26 -13.67 6.72
C ILE A 85 1.78 -15.08 7.06
N SER A 86 0.48 -15.27 7.28
CA SER A 86 -0.08 -16.59 7.58
C SER A 86 0.16 -17.62 6.46
N TYR A 87 0.33 -17.17 5.22
CA TYR A 87 0.54 -18.04 4.06
C TYR A 87 2.02 -18.33 3.76
N LEU A 88 2.93 -17.48 4.26
CA LEU A 88 4.37 -17.61 4.01
C LEU A 88 4.95 -18.94 4.53
N PRO A 89 4.71 -19.38 5.79
CA PRO A 89 5.29 -20.62 6.31
C PRO A 89 4.94 -21.84 5.47
N ALA A 90 3.67 -21.96 5.04
CA ALA A 90 3.22 -23.05 4.20
C ALA A 90 3.87 -23.01 2.81
N SER A 91 4.09 -21.82 2.26
CA SER A 91 4.76 -21.64 0.96
C SER A 91 6.24 -22.01 1.03
N PHE A 92 6.95 -21.52 2.04
CA PHE A 92 8.37 -21.87 2.25
C PHE A 92 8.55 -23.37 2.51
N GLY A 93 7.68 -24.00 3.30
CA GLY A 93 7.73 -25.44 3.55
C GLY A 93 7.60 -26.27 2.28
N ARG A 94 6.72 -25.88 1.35
CA ARG A 94 6.56 -26.54 0.04
C ARG A 94 7.79 -26.35 -0.85
N THR A 95 8.30 -25.12 -0.93
CA THR A 95 9.50 -24.80 -1.72
C THR A 95 10.73 -25.59 -1.26
N VAL A 96 10.91 -25.69 0.06
CA VAL A 96 12.03 -26.43 0.64
C VAL A 96 11.87 -27.93 0.37
N ALA A 97 10.66 -28.48 0.52
CA ALA A 97 10.38 -29.88 0.20
C ALA A 97 10.61 -30.21 -1.29
N GLU A 98 10.15 -29.36 -2.21
CA GLU A 98 10.40 -29.49 -3.65
C GLU A 98 11.89 -29.37 -3.99
N GLY A 99 12.59 -28.43 -3.37
CA GLY A 99 14.03 -28.24 -3.57
C GLY A 99 14.88 -29.41 -3.08
N PHE A 100 14.51 -30.05 -1.97
CA PHE A 100 15.15 -31.27 -1.48
C PHE A 100 14.85 -32.49 -2.37
N GLN A 101 13.61 -32.62 -2.87
CA GLN A 101 13.24 -33.72 -3.78
C GLN A 101 13.90 -33.61 -5.16
N ALA A 102 14.12 -32.39 -5.65
CA ALA A 102 14.82 -32.15 -6.93
C ALA A 102 16.35 -32.28 -6.84
N GLY A 103 16.93 -32.45 -5.64
CA GLY A 103 18.39 -32.51 -5.43
C GLY A 103 19.15 -31.23 -5.82
N ASN A 104 18.45 -30.12 -6.05
CA ASN A 104 19.02 -28.89 -6.58
C ASN A 104 19.34 -27.88 -5.45
N TYR A 105 20.42 -28.15 -4.72
CA TYR A 105 20.91 -27.27 -3.65
C TYR A 105 21.31 -25.87 -4.16
N VAL A 106 21.78 -25.78 -5.42
CA VAL A 106 22.18 -24.52 -6.06
C VAL A 106 20.96 -23.64 -6.35
N GLY A 107 19.85 -24.23 -6.81
CA GLY A 107 18.59 -23.53 -7.06
C GLY A 107 17.94 -23.00 -5.77
N LEU A 108 17.99 -23.78 -4.69
CA LEU A 108 17.48 -23.35 -3.39
C LEU A 108 18.29 -22.17 -2.82
N LEU A 109 19.61 -22.21 -2.93
CA LEU A 109 20.48 -21.11 -2.51
C LEU A 109 20.24 -19.84 -3.34
N THR A 110 20.09 -20.00 -4.66
CA THR A 110 19.80 -18.89 -5.59
C THR A 110 18.47 -18.21 -5.27
N ILE A 111 17.44 -18.99 -4.92
CA ILE A 111 16.14 -18.48 -4.47
C ILE A 111 16.26 -17.65 -3.19
N ILE A 112 16.96 -18.17 -2.17
CA ILE A 112 17.11 -17.46 -0.90
C ILE A 112 17.87 -16.15 -1.11
N LEU A 113 18.96 -16.20 -1.88
CA LEU A 113 19.76 -15.01 -2.21
C LEU A 113 18.92 -13.99 -2.99
N SER A 114 18.19 -14.43 -4.00
CA SER A 114 17.31 -13.56 -4.78
C SER A 114 16.21 -12.93 -3.93
N PHE A 115 15.62 -13.69 -3.01
CA PHE A 115 14.61 -13.17 -2.08
C PHE A 115 15.20 -12.08 -1.19
N PHE A 116 16.39 -12.30 -0.64
CA PHE A 116 17.08 -11.32 0.20
C PHE A 116 17.40 -10.02 -0.56
N PHE A 117 17.97 -10.12 -1.78
CA PHE A 117 18.23 -8.96 -2.62
C PHE A 117 16.96 -8.19 -3.02
N LEU A 118 15.87 -8.92 -3.28
CA LEU A 118 14.59 -8.31 -3.63
C LEU A 118 14.03 -7.53 -2.45
N VAL A 119 14.01 -8.11 -1.25
CA VAL A 119 13.56 -7.42 -0.03
C VAL A 119 14.42 -6.17 0.24
N LEU A 120 15.74 -6.28 0.15
CA LEU A 120 16.64 -5.13 0.30
C LEU A 120 16.36 -4.04 -0.74
N GLY A 121 16.17 -4.42 -2.01
CA GLY A 121 15.83 -3.49 -3.08
C GLY A 121 14.52 -2.75 -2.82
N ILE A 122 13.49 -3.44 -2.34
CA ILE A 122 12.22 -2.80 -1.97
C ILE A 122 12.43 -1.82 -0.82
N VAL A 123 13.05 -2.24 0.28
CA VAL A 123 13.24 -1.37 1.46
C VAL A 123 14.01 -0.11 1.06
N TYR A 124 15.09 -0.26 0.29
CA TYR A 124 15.90 0.86 -0.19
C TYR A 124 15.08 1.87 -1.01
N VAL A 125 14.33 1.40 -2.01
CA VAL A 125 13.49 2.28 -2.85
C VAL A 125 12.36 2.90 -2.04
N GLN A 126 11.79 2.16 -1.08
CA GLN A 126 10.69 2.64 -0.26
C GLN A 126 11.13 3.70 0.74
N GLU A 127 12.34 3.59 1.30
CA GLU A 127 12.99 4.55 2.21
C GLU A 127 13.63 5.75 1.53
N ALA A 128 13.89 5.67 0.23
CA ALA A 128 14.38 6.80 -0.52
C ALA A 128 13.43 8.00 -0.44
N GLU A 129 13.95 9.12 0.06
CA GLU A 129 13.24 10.39 0.15
C GLU A 129 14.08 11.52 -0.44
N ARG A 130 13.41 12.44 -1.12
CA ARG A 130 13.96 13.70 -1.60
C ARG A 130 13.58 14.80 -0.62
N LYS A 131 14.59 15.36 0.05
CA LYS A 131 14.41 16.47 0.99
C LYS A 131 14.40 17.79 0.22
N ILE A 132 13.30 18.54 0.30
CA ILE A 132 13.22 19.91 -0.26
C ILE A 132 13.35 20.90 0.91
N PRO A 133 14.38 21.75 0.94
CA PRO A 133 14.55 22.70 2.04
C PRO A 133 13.43 23.73 2.07
N LEU A 134 13.00 24.08 3.27
CA LEU A 134 12.00 25.09 3.56
C LEU A 134 12.59 26.16 4.47
N ASN A 135 12.33 27.42 4.13
CA ASN A 135 12.59 28.56 4.99
C ASN A 135 11.27 29.01 5.61
N TYR A 136 11.18 28.93 6.93
CA TYR A 136 10.10 29.57 7.67
C TYR A 136 10.40 31.06 7.78
N ALA A 137 9.41 31.89 7.43
CA ALA A 137 9.45 33.31 7.72
C ALA A 137 9.30 33.50 9.24
N SER A 138 10.43 33.50 9.95
CA SER A 138 10.40 33.82 11.36
C SER A 138 10.16 35.33 11.55
N ARG A 139 9.27 35.65 12.48
CA ARG A 139 9.06 37.00 13.00
C ARG A 139 10.11 37.32 14.07
N TYR A 140 11.41 37.17 13.77
CA TYR A 140 12.46 37.63 14.69
C TYR A 140 12.64 39.14 14.55
N GLY A 141 12.11 39.88 15.52
CA GLY A 141 12.57 41.23 15.80
C GLY A 141 14.00 41.16 16.37
N SER A 142 14.93 41.80 15.65
CA SER A 142 16.19 42.40 16.12
C SER A 142 17.10 41.64 17.12
N ARG A 143 18.36 41.46 16.69
CA ARG A 143 19.62 41.32 17.46
C ARG A 143 20.18 39.97 17.87
N THR A 144 19.49 38.85 17.75
CA THR A 144 20.15 37.55 17.99
C THR A 144 19.82 36.61 16.84
N GLY A 145 20.82 36.36 15.99
CA GLY A 145 20.78 35.37 14.92
C GLY A 145 20.66 33.96 15.49
N GLY A 146 19.48 33.63 16.01
CA GLY A 146 19.12 32.29 16.42
C GLY A 146 19.15 31.35 15.21
N PRO A 147 19.47 30.06 15.41
CA PRO A 147 19.68 29.13 14.31
C PRO A 147 18.38 29.04 13.50
N GLN A 148 18.46 29.46 12.25
CA GLN A 148 17.46 29.19 11.23
C GLN A 148 17.39 27.67 11.12
N ARG A 149 16.50 27.02 11.90
CA ARG A 149 16.33 25.57 11.84
C ARG A 149 15.91 25.27 10.40
N SER A 150 16.85 24.70 9.64
CA SER A 150 16.64 24.28 8.26
C SER A 150 15.58 23.19 8.29
N ALA A 151 14.35 23.57 8.01
CA ALA A 151 13.29 22.61 7.83
C ALA A 151 13.36 22.06 6.41
N TYR A 152 12.82 20.87 6.21
CA TYR A 152 12.69 20.29 4.90
C TYR A 152 11.36 19.57 4.79
N LEU A 153 10.80 19.58 3.59
CA LEU A 153 9.65 18.78 3.22
C LEU A 153 10.16 17.47 2.59
N PRO A 154 9.97 16.31 3.24
CA PRO A 154 10.38 15.04 2.69
C PRO A 154 9.37 14.56 1.64
N PHE A 155 9.79 14.49 0.37
CA PHE A 155 9.04 13.81 -0.68
C PHE A 155 9.59 12.41 -0.89
N LYS A 156 8.81 11.38 -0.56
CA LYS A 156 9.21 10.00 -0.78
C LYS A 156 9.24 9.66 -2.26
N VAL A 157 10.18 8.80 -2.66
CA VAL A 157 10.25 8.29 -4.04
C VAL A 157 8.97 7.53 -4.41
N ASN A 158 8.39 6.84 -3.44
CA ASN A 158 7.08 6.22 -3.55
C ASN A 158 6.15 6.71 -2.43
N SER A 159 5.54 7.88 -2.63
CA SER A 159 4.52 8.42 -1.72
C SER A 159 3.27 7.54 -1.65
N SER A 160 2.95 6.87 -2.76
CA SER A 160 1.79 5.99 -2.92
C SER A 160 1.89 4.66 -2.13
N GLY A 161 3.08 4.33 -1.64
CA GLY A 161 3.33 3.08 -0.94
C GLY A 161 2.99 1.86 -1.80
N VAL A 162 2.26 0.90 -1.22
CA VAL A 162 1.93 -0.38 -1.85
C VAL A 162 0.65 -0.32 -2.69
N MET A 163 -0.16 0.72 -2.52
CA MET A 163 -1.51 0.79 -3.07
C MET A 163 -1.56 0.62 -4.61
N PRO A 164 -0.65 1.21 -5.40
CA PRO A 164 -0.64 1.02 -6.85
C PRO A 164 -0.48 -0.43 -7.30
N ILE A 165 0.32 -1.22 -6.56
CA ILE A 165 0.55 -2.64 -6.87
C ILE A 165 -0.75 -3.43 -6.66
N ILE A 166 -1.48 -3.15 -5.58
CA ILE A 166 -2.77 -3.80 -5.27
C ILE A 166 -3.82 -3.46 -6.33
N PHE A 167 -3.85 -2.21 -6.80
CA PHE A 167 -4.76 -1.82 -7.88
C PHE A 167 -4.39 -2.48 -9.22
N SER A 168 -3.10 -2.65 -9.52
CA SER A 168 -2.67 -3.39 -10.70
C SER A 168 -3.13 -4.85 -10.65
N THR A 169 -2.86 -5.56 -9.54
CA THR A 169 -3.21 -6.99 -9.43
C THR A 169 -4.70 -7.23 -9.43
N SER A 170 -5.48 -6.37 -8.76
CA SER A 170 -6.95 -6.46 -8.80
C SER A 170 -7.48 -6.17 -10.21
N SER A 171 -6.92 -5.21 -10.94
CA SER A 171 -7.27 -4.94 -12.33
C SER A 171 -6.94 -6.12 -13.26
N LEU A 172 -5.79 -6.76 -13.09
CA LEU A 172 -5.41 -7.96 -13.85
C LEU A 172 -6.30 -9.17 -13.51
N ALA A 173 -6.83 -9.25 -12.30
CA ALA A 173 -7.78 -10.30 -11.91
C ALA A 173 -9.17 -10.10 -12.54
N LEU A 174 -9.56 -8.88 -12.91
CA LEU A 174 -10.90 -8.60 -13.45
C LEU A 174 -11.20 -9.39 -14.74
N PRO A 175 -10.36 -9.37 -15.80
CA PRO A 175 -10.61 -10.17 -17.00
C PRO A 175 -10.73 -11.66 -16.72
N ALA A 176 -9.90 -12.20 -15.82
CA ALA A 176 -9.95 -13.60 -15.43
C ALA A 176 -11.28 -13.96 -14.75
N THR A 177 -11.81 -13.08 -13.91
CA THR A 177 -13.13 -13.28 -13.31
C THR A 177 -14.26 -13.18 -14.34
N LEU A 178 -14.23 -12.20 -15.24
CA LEU A 178 -15.24 -12.04 -16.30
C LEU A 178 -15.25 -13.20 -17.30
N ALA A 179 -14.08 -13.74 -17.64
CA ALA A 179 -13.95 -14.90 -18.52
C ALA A 179 -14.62 -16.14 -17.93
N ARG A 180 -14.54 -16.32 -16.60
CA ARG A 180 -15.23 -17.40 -15.88
C ARG A 180 -16.76 -17.25 -15.92
N PHE A 181 -17.28 -16.03 -15.90
CA PHE A 181 -18.73 -15.79 -15.90
C PHE A 181 -19.36 -15.84 -17.30
N THR A 182 -18.67 -15.34 -18.31
CA THR A 182 -19.22 -15.19 -19.67
C THR A 182 -18.94 -16.38 -20.58
N GLY A 183 -17.93 -17.20 -20.27
CA GLY A 183 -17.58 -18.38 -21.05
C GLY A 183 -17.02 -18.13 -22.45
N LEU A 184 -16.96 -16.86 -22.91
CA LEU A 184 -16.53 -16.44 -24.24
C LEU A 184 -15.05 -16.79 -24.49
N ASP A 185 -14.77 -17.40 -25.65
CA ASP A 185 -13.42 -17.85 -26.00
C ASP A 185 -12.41 -16.71 -26.19
N PHE A 186 -12.87 -15.54 -26.65
CA PHE A 186 -12.02 -14.34 -26.72
C PHE A 186 -11.59 -13.87 -25.32
N LEU A 187 -12.50 -13.86 -24.36
CA LEU A 187 -12.20 -13.50 -22.97
C LEU A 187 -11.33 -14.55 -22.28
N LYS A 188 -11.52 -15.85 -22.59
CA LYS A 188 -10.65 -16.92 -22.08
C LYS A 188 -9.23 -16.78 -22.62
N LYS A 189 -9.05 -16.52 -23.92
CA LYS A 189 -7.72 -16.28 -24.52
C LYS A 189 -7.04 -15.05 -23.90
N ALA A 190 -7.79 -13.96 -23.70
CA ALA A 190 -7.29 -12.77 -23.00
C ALA A 190 -6.92 -13.05 -21.54
N ALA A 191 -7.75 -13.81 -20.81
CA ALA A 191 -7.48 -14.20 -19.43
C ALA A 191 -6.23 -15.07 -19.31
N ILE A 192 -6.04 -16.04 -20.21
CA ILE A 192 -4.83 -16.90 -20.23
C ILE A 192 -3.58 -16.05 -20.49
N ALA A 193 -3.64 -15.10 -21.43
CA ALA A 193 -2.54 -14.20 -21.73
C ALA A 193 -2.16 -13.27 -20.55
N LEU A 194 -3.12 -12.97 -19.66
CA LEU A 194 -2.98 -12.11 -18.49
C LEU A 194 -2.78 -12.89 -17.17
N THR A 195 -2.63 -14.22 -17.23
CA THR A 195 -2.30 -15.01 -16.03
C THR A 195 -0.79 -15.11 -15.83
N PRO A 196 -0.32 -15.35 -14.57
CA PRO A 196 1.10 -15.57 -14.28
C PRO A 196 1.65 -16.76 -15.08
N GLY A 197 2.41 -16.46 -16.14
CA GLY A 197 2.90 -17.44 -17.13
C GLY A 197 2.62 -17.05 -18.59
N GLY A 198 1.72 -16.09 -18.85
CA GLY A 198 1.51 -15.51 -20.17
C GLY A 198 2.59 -14.48 -20.54
N SER A 199 3.00 -14.45 -21.81
CA SER A 199 4.00 -13.49 -22.32
C SER A 199 3.56 -12.02 -22.15
N PHE A 200 2.24 -11.76 -22.17
CA PHE A 200 1.67 -10.42 -22.00
C PHE A 200 1.46 -10.00 -20.54
N TYR A 201 1.60 -10.90 -19.57
CA TYR A 201 1.37 -10.59 -18.15
C TYR A 201 2.38 -9.56 -17.62
N LEU A 202 3.67 -9.78 -17.87
CA LEU A 202 4.74 -8.90 -17.39
C LEU A 202 4.65 -7.47 -17.92
N PRO A 203 4.60 -7.22 -19.24
CA PRO A 203 4.52 -5.85 -19.75
C PRO A 203 3.23 -5.14 -19.33
N THR A 204 2.10 -5.87 -19.28
CA THR A 204 0.83 -5.29 -18.82
C THR A 204 0.88 -4.93 -17.35
N ASN A 205 1.43 -5.80 -16.50
CA ASN A 205 1.55 -5.54 -15.06
C ASN A 205 2.46 -4.33 -14.79
N VAL A 206 3.60 -4.24 -15.48
CA VAL A 206 4.51 -3.09 -15.39
C VAL A 206 3.82 -1.78 -15.78
N LEU A 207 3.08 -1.78 -16.90
CA LEU A 207 2.37 -0.60 -17.38
C LEU A 207 1.26 -0.17 -16.41
N LEU A 208 0.47 -1.13 -15.90
CA LEU A 208 -0.58 -0.85 -14.94
C LEU A 208 -0.02 -0.30 -13.62
N ILE A 209 1.07 -0.88 -13.10
CA ILE A 209 1.75 -0.37 -11.90
C ILE A 209 2.19 1.07 -12.11
N ALA A 210 2.79 1.38 -13.26
CA ALA A 210 3.25 2.74 -13.54
C ALA A 210 2.09 3.74 -13.65
N PHE A 211 1.03 3.36 -14.35
CA PHE A 211 -0.19 4.17 -14.46
C PHE A 211 -0.83 4.44 -13.10
N PHE A 212 -1.07 3.40 -12.30
CA PHE A 212 -1.70 3.55 -10.99
C PHE A 212 -0.81 4.29 -9.99
N ASN A 213 0.51 4.16 -10.07
CA ASN A 213 1.43 4.91 -9.19
C ASN A 213 1.35 6.41 -9.49
N TYR A 214 1.43 6.78 -10.76
CA TYR A 214 1.29 8.16 -11.18
C TYR A 214 -0.06 8.73 -10.74
N TYR A 215 -1.15 8.02 -11.06
CA TYR A 215 -2.51 8.44 -10.71
C TYR A 215 -2.70 8.60 -9.20
N TYR A 216 -2.27 7.62 -8.39
CA TYR A 216 -2.45 7.65 -6.95
C TYR A 216 -1.59 8.72 -6.27
N THR A 217 -0.39 8.98 -6.79
CA THR A 217 0.51 10.02 -6.26
C THR A 217 -0.14 11.40 -6.32
N PHE A 218 -0.77 11.76 -7.44
CA PHE A 218 -1.49 13.03 -7.59
C PHE A 218 -2.82 13.07 -6.83
N LEU A 219 -3.46 11.92 -6.62
CA LEU A 219 -4.68 11.85 -5.82
C LEU A 219 -4.40 12.05 -4.32
N GLN A 220 -3.23 11.61 -3.84
CA GLN A 220 -2.84 11.74 -2.43
C GLN A 220 -2.16 13.07 -2.10
N LEU A 221 -1.35 13.60 -3.02
CA LEU A 221 -0.60 14.84 -2.83
C LEU A 221 -1.03 15.84 -3.88
N ASP A 222 -2.01 16.68 -3.54
CA ASP A 222 -2.40 17.81 -4.38
C ASP A 222 -1.36 18.95 -4.24
N PRO A 223 -0.60 19.28 -5.30
CA PRO A 223 0.41 20.34 -5.25
C PRO A 223 -0.18 21.72 -4.95
N ASP A 224 -1.43 21.97 -5.36
CA ASP A 224 -2.09 23.26 -5.18
C ASP A 224 -2.44 23.46 -3.70
N GLU A 225 -3.06 22.45 -3.07
CA GLU A 225 -3.39 22.45 -1.64
C GLU A 225 -2.12 22.52 -0.77
N LEU A 226 -1.09 21.74 -1.10
CA LEU A 226 0.21 21.78 -0.40
C LEU A 226 0.86 23.16 -0.46
N SER A 227 0.79 23.83 -1.61
CA SER A 227 1.35 25.18 -1.76
C SER A 227 0.62 26.21 -0.90
N GLU A 228 -0.70 26.06 -0.77
CA GLU A 228 -1.52 26.96 0.04
C GLU A 228 -1.29 26.71 1.53
N GLN A 229 -1.16 25.45 1.95
CA GLN A 229 -0.78 25.07 3.31
C GLN A 229 0.60 25.63 3.70
N LEU A 230 1.60 25.55 2.81
CA LEU A 230 2.92 26.14 3.04
C LEU A 230 2.83 27.67 3.19
N LYS A 231 2.05 28.33 2.34
CA LYS A 231 1.82 29.78 2.42
C LYS A 231 1.15 30.16 3.75
N ARG A 232 0.12 29.41 4.20
CA ARG A 232 -0.59 29.65 5.46
C ARG A 232 0.30 29.43 6.69
N THR A 233 1.23 28.48 6.62
CA THR A 233 2.19 28.18 7.71
C THR A 233 3.43 29.09 7.70
N GLY A 234 3.52 30.04 6.77
CA GLY A 234 4.68 30.94 6.65
C GLY A 234 5.95 30.23 6.14
N ALA A 235 5.82 29.01 5.60
CA ALA A 235 6.91 28.26 4.99
C ALA A 235 7.04 28.63 3.50
N SER A 236 8.27 28.82 3.04
CA SER A 236 8.56 29.09 1.63
C SER A 236 9.74 28.26 1.15
N ILE A 237 9.66 27.78 -0.10
CA ILE A 237 10.79 27.12 -0.75
C ILE A 237 11.76 28.22 -1.22
N PRO A 238 13.06 28.12 -0.92
CA PRO A 238 14.05 29.07 -1.42
C PRO A 238 13.95 29.22 -2.95
N LEU A 239 14.17 30.43 -3.47
CA LEU A 239 14.19 30.74 -4.91
C LEU A 239 12.82 30.69 -5.63
N VAL A 240 11.73 30.31 -4.97
CA VAL A 240 10.40 30.22 -5.60
C VAL A 240 9.39 31.10 -4.87
N ARG A 241 8.68 31.96 -5.61
CA ARG A 241 7.65 32.86 -5.04
C ARG A 241 6.46 32.03 -4.49
N PRO A 242 6.00 32.27 -3.24
CA PRO A 242 4.88 31.54 -2.65
C PRO A 242 3.58 31.61 -3.47
N GLY A 243 2.85 30.51 -3.55
CA GLY A 243 1.58 30.38 -4.29
C GLY A 243 1.73 29.57 -5.57
N LYS A 244 1.23 30.09 -6.69
CA LYS A 244 1.18 29.35 -7.98
C LYS A 244 2.54 28.83 -8.46
N ASN A 245 3.63 29.59 -8.24
CA ASN A 245 4.97 29.16 -8.65
C ASN A 245 5.48 28.01 -7.77
N THR A 246 5.14 28.01 -6.48
CA THR A 246 5.42 26.89 -5.56
C THR A 246 4.66 25.63 -5.99
N ALA A 247 3.38 25.75 -6.34
CA ALA A 247 2.58 24.63 -6.84
C ALA A 247 3.17 24.03 -8.13
N ALA A 248 3.54 24.87 -9.10
CA ALA A 248 4.17 24.43 -10.35
C ALA A 248 5.52 23.71 -10.11
N PHE A 249 6.31 24.19 -9.17
CA PHE A 249 7.56 23.55 -8.76
C PHE A 249 7.31 22.18 -8.13
N ILE A 250 6.40 22.10 -7.13
CA ILE A 250 6.04 20.84 -6.47
C ILE A 250 5.50 19.84 -7.49
N LYS A 251 4.61 20.27 -8.39
CA LYS A 251 4.05 19.43 -9.46
C LYS A 251 5.14 18.83 -10.36
N THR A 252 6.11 19.64 -10.78
CA THR A 252 7.22 19.19 -11.63
C THR A 252 8.12 18.20 -10.89
N VAL A 253 8.40 18.48 -9.61
CA VAL A 253 9.20 17.59 -8.77
C VAL A 253 8.48 16.26 -8.54
N LEU A 254 7.19 16.30 -8.18
CA LEU A 254 6.37 15.12 -7.91
C LEU A 254 6.22 14.24 -9.16
N SER A 255 6.00 14.83 -10.32
CA SER A 255 5.94 14.12 -11.60
C SER A 255 7.23 13.36 -11.89
N ARG A 256 8.40 14.01 -11.80
CA ARG A 256 9.70 13.36 -12.04
C ARG A 256 9.99 12.24 -11.04
N ILE A 257 9.67 12.45 -9.77
CA ILE A 257 9.86 11.44 -8.73
C ILE A 257 8.93 10.25 -8.97
N SER A 258 7.66 10.48 -9.31
CA SER A 258 6.69 9.42 -9.55
C SER A 258 7.05 8.57 -10.77
N VAL A 259 7.56 9.18 -11.84
CA VAL A 259 8.06 8.44 -13.02
C VAL A 259 9.25 7.53 -12.65
N LEU A 260 10.20 8.02 -11.84
CA LEU A 260 11.30 7.19 -11.37
C LEU A 260 10.81 6.08 -10.42
N GLY A 261 9.99 6.43 -9.44
CA GLY A 261 9.45 5.49 -8.45
C GLY A 261 8.62 4.38 -9.09
N SER A 262 7.78 4.71 -10.08
CA SER A 262 7.00 3.72 -10.84
C SER A 262 7.88 2.78 -11.66
N ALA A 263 8.93 3.29 -12.32
CA ALA A 263 9.88 2.47 -13.06
C ALA A 263 10.59 1.47 -12.14
N PHE A 264 11.07 1.92 -10.97
CA PHE A 264 11.71 1.02 -9.99
C PHE A 264 10.75 -0.03 -9.44
N LEU A 265 9.52 0.36 -9.08
CA LEU A 265 8.52 -0.59 -8.60
C LEU A 265 8.10 -1.60 -9.66
N ALA A 266 7.99 -1.18 -10.91
CA ALA A 266 7.70 -2.06 -12.02
C ALA A 266 8.79 -3.12 -12.22
N VAL A 267 10.07 -2.72 -12.17
CA VAL A 267 11.21 -3.65 -12.24
C VAL A 267 11.21 -4.62 -11.06
N LEU A 268 11.00 -4.12 -9.83
CA LEU A 268 10.92 -4.95 -8.64
C LEU A 268 9.73 -5.92 -8.68
N ALA A 269 8.60 -5.52 -9.25
CA ALA A 269 7.43 -6.37 -9.47
C ALA A 269 7.64 -7.46 -10.52
N ALA A 270 8.47 -7.19 -11.53
CA ALA A 270 8.86 -8.19 -12.53
C ALA A 270 9.92 -9.18 -12.02
N GLY A 271 10.75 -8.76 -11.04
CA GLY A 271 11.86 -9.54 -10.48
C GLY A 271 11.52 -10.99 -10.13
N PRO A 272 10.49 -11.29 -9.31
CA PRO A 272 10.14 -12.66 -8.93
C PRO A 272 9.81 -13.54 -10.13
N SER A 273 9.08 -13.00 -11.12
CA SER A 273 8.67 -13.75 -12.30
C SER A 273 9.82 -14.04 -13.26
N VAL A 274 10.83 -13.18 -13.31
CA VAL A 274 12.05 -13.43 -14.10
C VAL A 274 12.91 -14.50 -13.44
N VAL A 275 13.07 -14.45 -12.12
CA VAL A 275 13.82 -15.45 -11.35
C VAL A 275 13.18 -16.83 -11.47
N GLU A 276 11.84 -16.90 -11.47
CA GLU A 276 11.08 -18.13 -11.68
C GLU A 276 11.37 -18.77 -13.05
N GLN A 277 11.46 -17.97 -14.12
CA GLN A 277 11.75 -18.47 -15.48
C GLN A 277 13.15 -19.10 -15.57
N ILE A 278 14.12 -18.57 -14.81
CA ILE A 278 15.50 -19.06 -14.83
C ILE A 278 15.67 -20.30 -13.92
N SER A 279 14.98 -20.32 -12.78
CA SER A 279 15.14 -21.38 -11.78
C SER A 279 14.23 -22.59 -11.98
N HIS A 280 13.24 -22.53 -12.88
CA HIS A 280 12.23 -23.56 -13.18
C HIS A 280 11.41 -24.08 -11.97
N LEU A 281 11.62 -23.53 -10.78
CA LEU A 281 10.90 -23.88 -9.56
C LEU A 281 9.61 -23.05 -9.48
N THR A 282 8.48 -23.75 -9.45
CA THR A 282 7.12 -23.18 -9.36
C THR A 282 6.81 -22.49 -8.02
N ALA A 283 7.78 -22.50 -7.10
CA ALA A 283 7.71 -21.93 -5.77
C ALA A 283 7.28 -20.44 -5.72
N PHE A 284 7.57 -19.65 -6.77
CA PHE A 284 7.23 -18.23 -6.80
C PHE A 284 6.01 -17.85 -7.63
N ARG A 285 5.30 -18.83 -8.20
CA ARG A 285 4.27 -18.61 -9.22
C ARG A 285 3.20 -17.63 -8.77
N GLY A 286 3.23 -16.42 -9.32
CA GLY A 286 2.21 -15.36 -9.33
C GLY A 286 1.80 -14.74 -7.99
N PHE A 287 1.62 -15.55 -6.94
CA PHE A 287 1.10 -15.12 -5.66
C PHE A 287 2.23 -14.79 -4.67
N ALA A 288 3.35 -15.53 -4.67
CA ALA A 288 4.42 -15.31 -3.71
C ALA A 288 5.19 -14.00 -3.95
N GLY A 289 5.60 -13.71 -5.18
CA GLY A 289 6.40 -12.52 -5.50
C GLY A 289 5.71 -11.19 -5.20
N THR A 290 4.47 -11.03 -5.66
CA THR A 290 3.69 -9.80 -5.43
C THR A 290 3.25 -9.67 -3.98
N SER A 291 2.98 -10.78 -3.29
CA SER A 291 2.65 -10.76 -1.86
C SER A 291 3.82 -10.29 -1.00
N VAL A 292 5.05 -10.65 -1.37
CA VAL A 292 6.27 -10.19 -0.67
C VAL A 292 6.45 -8.68 -0.82
N LEU A 293 6.22 -8.13 -2.03
CA LEU A 293 6.23 -6.68 -2.27
C LEU A 293 5.21 -5.96 -1.40
N ILE A 294 4.00 -6.50 -1.32
CA ILE A 294 2.92 -5.93 -0.50
C ILE A 294 3.28 -5.98 0.99
N LEU A 295 3.86 -7.10 1.42
CA LEU A 295 4.25 -7.35 2.81
C LEU A 295 5.34 -6.37 3.28
N VAL A 296 6.42 -6.23 2.52
CA VAL A 296 7.54 -5.33 2.88
C VAL A 296 7.06 -3.87 2.87
N GLY A 297 6.29 -3.48 1.88
CA GLY A 297 5.81 -2.10 1.81
C GLY A 297 4.77 -1.77 2.89
N CYS A 298 3.96 -2.74 3.35
CA CYS A 298 3.10 -2.53 4.52
C CYS A 298 3.92 -2.46 5.82
N ALA A 299 4.92 -3.33 5.99
CA ALA A 299 5.79 -3.32 7.17
C ALA A 299 6.53 -1.99 7.32
N THR A 300 7.08 -1.45 6.22
CA THR A 300 7.79 -0.17 6.22
C THR A 300 6.85 1.02 6.48
N ASP A 301 5.60 1.01 5.97
CA ASP A 301 4.62 2.07 6.29
C ASP A 301 4.22 2.05 7.77
N THR A 302 3.97 0.87 8.32
CA THR A 302 3.68 0.68 9.76
C THR A 302 4.85 1.16 10.62
N ALA A 303 6.08 0.73 10.31
CA ALA A 303 7.28 1.13 11.05
C ALA A 303 7.44 2.66 11.12
N ARG A 304 7.17 3.37 10.02
CA ARG A 304 7.25 4.83 9.95
C ARG A 304 6.19 5.53 10.78
N LYS A 305 4.95 5.04 10.75
CA LYS A 305 3.87 5.61 11.54
C LYS A 305 4.14 5.46 13.02
N VAL A 306 4.64 4.29 13.43
CA VAL A 306 5.10 4.04 14.80
C VAL A 306 6.25 4.98 15.18
N GLN A 307 7.28 5.13 14.33
CA GLN A 307 8.38 6.07 14.59
C GLN A 307 7.89 7.51 14.74
N THR A 308 6.95 7.95 13.91
CA THR A 308 6.38 9.30 13.97
C THR A 308 5.65 9.54 15.29
N GLU A 309 4.86 8.56 15.76
CA GLU A 309 4.18 8.66 17.06
C GLU A 309 5.16 8.63 18.24
N ILE A 310 6.23 7.82 18.19
CA ILE A 310 7.29 7.82 19.22
C ILE A 310 7.98 9.19 19.29
N ILE A 311 8.29 9.80 18.15
CA ILE A 311 8.88 11.14 18.10
C ILE A 311 7.90 12.17 18.69
N SER A 312 6.62 12.10 18.34
CA SER A 312 5.56 12.98 18.87
C SER A 312 5.43 12.88 20.40
N GLN A 313 5.54 11.67 20.97
CA GLN A 313 5.54 11.47 22.42
C GLN A 313 6.72 12.16 23.09
N LYS A 314 7.93 12.04 22.52
CA LYS A 314 9.13 12.71 23.06
C LYS A 314 8.99 14.24 23.09
N TYR A 315 8.30 14.84 22.12
CA TYR A 315 8.03 16.29 22.13
C TYR A 315 7.06 16.71 23.24
N LYS A 316 6.03 15.91 23.54
CA LYS A 316 5.10 16.21 24.64
C LYS A 316 5.82 16.24 26.00
N ASP A 317 6.70 15.27 26.24
CA ASP A 317 7.43 15.21 27.51
C ASP A 317 8.34 16.42 27.74
N ILE A 318 8.95 16.95 26.68
CA ILE A 318 9.80 18.15 26.75
C ILE A 318 8.97 19.39 27.11
N GLU A 319 7.76 19.53 26.57
CA GLU A 319 6.83 20.63 26.88
C GLU A 319 6.36 20.59 28.35
N PHE A 320 6.17 19.39 28.93
CA PHE A 320 5.81 19.24 30.35
C PHE A 320 6.96 19.57 31.32
N TYR A 321 8.22 19.37 30.92
CA TYR A 321 9.36 19.74 31.76
C TYR A 321 9.59 21.26 31.83
N ASP A 322 9.33 21.98 30.73
CA ASP A 322 9.55 23.44 30.68
C ASP A 322 8.50 24.23 31.49
N VAL A 323 7.26 23.73 31.57
CA VAL A 323 6.20 24.33 32.40
C VAL A 323 6.53 24.23 33.91
N LYS A 324 7.22 23.18 34.35
CA LYS A 324 7.62 23.05 35.78
C LYS A 324 8.88 23.84 36.16
N SER A 325 9.74 24.20 35.21
CA SER A 325 10.91 25.04 35.48
C SER A 325 10.62 26.53 35.43
N SER A 326 9.54 26.96 34.78
CA SER A 326 9.18 28.37 34.64
C SER A 326 8.36 28.93 35.83
N ASP A 327 8.01 28.09 36.81
CA ASP A 327 7.21 28.44 38.00
C ASP A 327 8.07 28.55 39.28
N LYS A 328 9.37 28.86 39.14
CA LYS A 328 10.30 29.14 40.24
C LYS A 328 11.07 30.44 40.02
#